data_AF-A0A9N9SMW6-F1
#
_entry.id   AF-A0A9N9SMW6-F1
#
_cell.length_a   1.000
_cell.length_b   1.000
_cell.length_c   1.000
_cell.angle_alpha   90.00
_cell.angle_beta   90.00
_cell.angle_gamma   90.00
#
_symmetry.space_group_name_H-M   'P 1'
#
loop_
_entity.id
_entity.type
_entity.pdbx_description
1 polymer ?
#
loop_
_entity_poly.entity_id
_entity_poly.type
_entity_poly.pdbx_seq_one_letter_code
_entity_poly.pdbx_strand_id
1 'polypeptide(L)'
;MMQPQILLLKEGTDTSQGKPQLISNINACQNVVDAVRTTLGPRGMDKLIVEKTGRATISNDGATILKLLDIVHPAAKTLVDIAKSQDAEVGDGTTSVVLLAGEFLKQIKPYVEEGVHPRIIIKAVRRSLQICLEKITELAVKINKANAVEFRTLLEKCAATAMSSKLINQQRAFFSKMVVDAVLLLDDLLPLNMIGIKKVQGGGLEDSILVAGVAFKKTFSYAGFEMQPKVYKNCKIALLNIELELKAERDNAEVRVDNVREYQKIVDAEWNILYSKLQKIYESGANVVLSKLPIGDVATQYFADRRTLKACGGAVMTTVNDIGDSVLGKCELFEERQIGGERSLHDAIMIVRRTIKNDAVVAGGGAIEMELSKILREHSRTIAGKEQLLIGAVAKALEIVPRQLCENAGFDATNILNKLRQKHAQGSNWYGVDIGKEDISDNYEACVWEPAIIKVNALTAATEATCLILSVDETIKNQKSADPAQMPGGRGMGRPINWYGVDIGKEDISDNYEACVWEPAIIKVNALTAATEATCLILSVDETIKNQKSADPAQMPGGRGMGRPM
;
A
#
# COMPACT_ATOMS: atom_id res chain seq x y z
N MET A 1 1.99 -18.36 -55.02
CA MET A 1 2.98 -18.05 -53.96
C MET A 1 2.20 -17.79 -52.68
N MET A 2 2.67 -18.27 -51.53
CA MET A 2 2.16 -17.75 -50.24
C MET A 2 2.76 -16.36 -50.02
N GLN A 3 1.94 -15.40 -49.61
CA GLN A 3 2.46 -14.14 -49.07
C GLN A 3 3.09 -14.43 -47.70
N PRO A 4 4.24 -13.82 -47.34
CA PRO A 4 4.79 -13.94 -45.99
C PRO A 4 3.80 -13.29 -45.01
N GLN A 5 3.41 -14.03 -43.96
CA GLN A 5 2.64 -13.44 -42.87
C GLN A 5 3.51 -12.44 -42.12
N ILE A 6 3.11 -11.16 -42.16
CA ILE A 6 3.75 -10.11 -41.37
C ILE A 6 3.32 -10.33 -39.91
N LEU A 7 4.21 -10.91 -39.11
CA LEU A 7 4.03 -11.07 -37.67
C LEU A 7 4.00 -9.70 -36.99
N LEU A 8 2.78 -9.20 -36.72
CA LEU A 8 2.52 -7.88 -36.14
C LEU A 8 3.03 -7.77 -34.68
N LEU A 9 3.10 -8.91 -33.99
CA LEU A 9 3.68 -9.07 -32.66
C LEU A 9 4.66 -10.25 -32.65
N LYS A 10 5.56 -10.28 -31.66
CA LYS A 10 6.53 -11.38 -31.51
C LYS A 10 5.82 -12.69 -31.15
N GLU A 11 6.34 -13.80 -31.67
CA GLU A 11 5.92 -15.14 -31.24
C GLU A 11 6.02 -15.28 -29.71
N GLY A 12 5.00 -15.85 -29.08
CA GLY A 12 4.85 -15.93 -27.62
C GLY A 12 4.25 -14.68 -26.95
N THR A 13 3.85 -13.65 -27.71
CA THR A 13 3.06 -12.52 -27.16
C THR A 13 1.60 -12.95 -27.05
N ASP A 14 1.11 -13.17 -25.82
CA ASP A 14 -0.33 -13.32 -25.59
C ASP A 14 -1.03 -11.99 -25.87
N THR A 15 -2.05 -12.02 -26.74
CA THR A 15 -3.06 -10.97 -26.87
C THR A 15 -4.46 -11.55 -26.74
N SER A 16 -5.31 -10.84 -26.03
CA SER A 16 -6.73 -11.10 -25.93
C SER A 16 -7.45 -9.75 -25.85
N GLN A 17 -8.52 -9.62 -26.64
CA GLN A 17 -9.14 -8.34 -27.02
C GLN A 17 -10.66 -8.40 -26.87
N GLY A 18 -11.28 -7.27 -26.55
CA GLY A 18 -12.73 -7.08 -26.50
C GLY A 18 -13.43 -7.85 -25.36
N LYS A 19 -14.65 -8.34 -25.61
CA LYS A 19 -15.49 -9.01 -24.59
C LYS A 19 -14.78 -10.15 -23.84
N PRO A 20 -14.04 -11.08 -24.49
CA PRO A 20 -13.33 -12.15 -23.79
C PRO A 20 -12.32 -11.63 -22.76
N GLN A 21 -11.59 -10.55 -23.07
CA GLN A 21 -10.62 -9.97 -22.14
C GLN A 21 -11.31 -9.36 -20.91
N LEU A 22 -12.41 -8.62 -21.11
CA LEU A 22 -13.20 -8.05 -20.02
C LEU A 22 -13.77 -9.15 -19.11
N ILE A 23 -14.29 -10.23 -19.69
CA ILE A 23 -14.83 -11.38 -18.93
C ILE A 23 -13.70 -12.10 -18.18
N SER A 24 -12.53 -12.28 -18.79
CA SER A 24 -11.33 -12.84 -18.13
C SER A 24 -10.88 -11.98 -16.94
N ASN A 25 -10.78 -10.67 -17.15
CA ASN A 25 -10.47 -9.68 -16.12
C ASN A 25 -11.44 -9.79 -14.93
N ILE A 26 -12.76 -9.81 -15.18
CA ILE A 26 -13.79 -9.96 -14.15
C ILE A 26 -13.66 -11.28 -13.39
N ASN A 27 -13.48 -12.41 -14.10
CA ASN A 27 -13.35 -13.73 -13.47
C ASN A 27 -12.09 -13.81 -12.59
N ALA A 28 -10.95 -13.28 -13.04
CA ALA A 28 -9.72 -13.25 -12.27
C ALA A 28 -9.83 -12.39 -10.99
N CYS A 29 -10.56 -11.28 -11.07
CA CYS A 29 -10.90 -10.46 -9.90
C CYS A 29 -11.81 -11.22 -8.93
N GLN A 30 -12.86 -11.89 -9.42
CA GLN A 30 -13.77 -12.68 -8.58
C GLN A 30 -13.04 -13.80 -7.82
N ASN A 31 -12.10 -14.50 -8.46
CA ASN A 31 -11.30 -15.55 -7.79
C ASN A 31 -10.49 -15.02 -6.58
N VAL A 32 -9.95 -13.79 -6.68
CA VAL A 32 -9.25 -13.14 -5.56
C VAL A 32 -10.22 -12.69 -4.46
N VAL A 33 -11.41 -12.23 -4.85
CA VAL A 33 -12.48 -11.86 -3.91
C VAL A 33 -12.95 -13.08 -3.12
N ASP A 34 -13.17 -14.22 -3.76
CA ASP A 34 -13.58 -15.46 -3.10
C ASP A 34 -12.51 -16.00 -2.12
N ALA A 35 -11.21 -15.73 -2.36
CA ALA A 35 -10.15 -16.05 -1.42
C ALA A 35 -10.25 -15.24 -0.09
N VAL A 36 -10.67 -13.97 -0.16
CA VAL A 36 -10.72 -13.06 1.02
C VAL A 36 -12.12 -12.88 1.63
N ARG A 37 -13.22 -13.14 0.92
CA ARG A 37 -14.59 -12.80 1.39
C ARG A 37 -14.95 -13.39 2.76
N THR A 38 -14.41 -14.56 3.09
CA THR A 38 -14.68 -15.24 4.37
C THR A 38 -14.01 -14.56 5.58
N THR A 39 -13.11 -13.57 5.38
CA THR A 39 -12.50 -12.81 6.49
C THR A 39 -13.30 -11.56 6.88
N LEU A 40 -14.39 -11.25 6.16
CA LEU A 40 -15.23 -10.10 6.50
C LEU A 40 -15.98 -10.31 7.83
N GLY A 41 -15.85 -9.36 8.76
CA GLY A 41 -16.73 -9.22 9.93
C GLY A 41 -16.25 -9.91 11.21
N PRO A 42 -17.01 -9.78 12.32
CA PRO A 42 -16.59 -10.19 13.65
C PRO A 42 -16.37 -11.70 13.85
N ARG A 43 -16.97 -12.55 13.01
CA ARG A 43 -16.75 -14.01 12.97
C ARG A 43 -15.96 -14.45 11.72
N GLY A 44 -15.17 -13.54 11.11
CA GLY A 44 -14.39 -13.81 9.91
C GLY A 44 -13.35 -14.92 10.09
N MET A 45 -13.28 -15.85 9.13
CA MET A 45 -12.40 -17.02 9.14
C MET A 45 -10.96 -16.65 8.74
N ASP A 46 -10.01 -16.88 9.65
CA ASP A 46 -8.57 -16.68 9.42
C ASP A 46 -8.02 -17.46 8.22
N LYS A 47 -6.97 -16.93 7.58
CA LYS A 47 -6.21 -17.58 6.51
C LYS A 47 -4.81 -17.94 6.98
N LEU A 48 -4.49 -19.23 6.90
CA LEU A 48 -3.12 -19.74 7.01
C LEU A 48 -2.46 -19.67 5.63
N ILE A 49 -1.37 -18.91 5.51
CA ILE A 49 -0.56 -18.81 4.29
C ILE A 49 0.85 -19.30 4.61
N VAL A 50 1.38 -20.19 3.78
CA VAL A 50 2.76 -20.69 3.88
C VAL A 50 3.57 -20.08 2.74
N GLU A 51 4.60 -19.32 3.10
CA GLU A 51 5.53 -18.73 2.13
C GLU A 51 6.46 -19.81 1.53
N LYS A 52 7.06 -19.51 0.37
CA LYS A 52 8.09 -20.36 -0.27
C LYS A 52 9.33 -20.61 0.61
N THR A 53 9.48 -19.84 1.70
CA THR A 53 10.49 -19.95 2.75
C THR A 53 10.15 -20.98 3.84
N GLY A 54 8.97 -21.60 3.80
CA GLY A 54 8.44 -22.46 4.85
C GLY A 54 7.84 -21.71 6.04
N ARG A 55 7.87 -20.36 6.04
CA ARG A 55 7.23 -19.54 7.06
C ARG A 55 5.71 -19.60 6.93
N ALA A 56 5.05 -20.07 7.98
CA ALA A 56 3.61 -19.93 8.16
C ALA A 56 3.25 -18.55 8.73
N THR A 57 2.28 -17.87 8.13
CA THR A 57 1.66 -16.65 8.64
C THR A 57 0.14 -16.85 8.68
N ILE A 58 -0.51 -16.58 9.83
CA ILE A 58 -1.97 -16.57 9.98
C ILE A 58 -2.44 -15.11 9.98
N SER A 59 -3.46 -14.78 9.18
CA SER A 59 -4.03 -13.43 9.11
C SER A 59 -5.53 -13.45 8.80
N ASN A 60 -6.24 -12.46 9.35
CA ASN A 60 -7.63 -12.12 9.00
C ASN A 60 -7.69 -10.92 8.04
N ASP A 61 -6.78 -9.95 8.19
CA ASP A 61 -6.73 -8.74 7.35
C ASP A 61 -6.46 -9.08 5.87
N GLY A 62 -7.38 -8.64 5.01
CA GLY A 62 -7.32 -8.81 3.57
C GLY A 62 -6.10 -8.15 2.92
N ALA A 63 -5.62 -7.01 3.42
CA ALA A 63 -4.42 -6.37 2.85
C ALA A 63 -3.16 -7.21 3.11
N THR A 64 -3.00 -7.76 4.31
CA THR A 64 -1.91 -8.68 4.68
C THR A 64 -2.00 -9.99 3.91
N ILE A 65 -3.19 -10.57 3.74
CA ILE A 65 -3.41 -11.75 2.89
C ILE A 65 -2.98 -11.46 1.44
N LEU A 66 -3.45 -10.36 0.86
CA LEU A 66 -3.17 -10.00 -0.54
C LEU A 66 -1.72 -9.54 -0.79
N LYS A 67 -0.98 -9.15 0.25
CA LYS A 67 0.49 -8.92 0.18
C LYS A 67 1.29 -10.23 0.14
N LEU A 68 0.75 -11.33 0.70
CA LEU A 68 1.43 -12.63 0.78
C LEU A 68 1.09 -13.58 -0.38
N LEU A 69 -0.01 -13.34 -1.10
CA LEU A 69 -0.43 -14.14 -2.26
C LEU A 69 0.31 -13.71 -3.54
N ASP A 70 0.83 -14.69 -4.28
CA ASP A 70 1.59 -14.51 -5.53
C ASP A 70 0.65 -14.29 -6.73
N ILE A 71 0.08 -13.08 -6.83
CA ILE A 71 -1.00 -12.74 -7.78
C ILE A 71 -0.42 -12.30 -9.14
N VAL A 72 -0.48 -13.23 -10.11
CA VAL A 72 0.08 -13.08 -11.46
C VAL A 72 -0.80 -12.28 -12.42
N HIS A 73 -2.13 -12.29 -12.26
CA HIS A 73 -3.06 -11.71 -13.24
C HIS A 73 -3.15 -10.17 -13.12
N PRO A 74 -2.98 -9.38 -14.19
CA PRO A 74 -2.94 -7.91 -14.12
C PRO A 74 -4.16 -7.27 -13.46
N ALA A 75 -5.38 -7.63 -13.89
CA ALA A 75 -6.61 -7.08 -13.30
C ALA A 75 -6.75 -7.43 -11.81
N ALA A 76 -6.34 -8.63 -11.40
CA ALA A 76 -6.39 -9.07 -10.01
C ALA A 76 -5.37 -8.32 -9.14
N LYS A 77 -4.20 -7.98 -9.70
CA LYS A 77 -3.18 -7.16 -9.01
C LYS A 77 -3.69 -5.75 -8.70
N THR A 78 -4.57 -5.16 -9.52
CA THR A 78 -5.15 -3.84 -9.18
C THR A 78 -5.91 -3.88 -7.84
N LEU A 79 -6.71 -4.92 -7.59
CA LEU A 79 -7.42 -5.11 -6.30
C LEU A 79 -6.45 -5.22 -5.11
N VAL A 80 -5.29 -5.86 -5.31
CA VAL A 80 -4.23 -5.94 -4.29
C VAL A 80 -3.68 -4.55 -3.96
N ASP A 81 -3.41 -3.74 -4.98
CA ASP A 81 -2.83 -2.41 -4.79
C ASP A 81 -3.86 -1.41 -4.22
N ILE A 82 -5.15 -1.61 -4.50
CA ILE A 82 -6.28 -0.93 -3.85
C ILE A 82 -6.40 -1.33 -2.37
N ALA A 83 -6.30 -2.63 -2.04
CA ALA A 83 -6.30 -3.09 -0.65
C ALA A 83 -5.13 -2.49 0.16
N LYS A 84 -3.94 -2.37 -0.45
CA LYS A 84 -2.79 -1.67 0.15
C LYS A 84 -3.04 -0.16 0.33
N SER A 85 -3.77 0.48 -0.59
CA SER A 85 -4.10 1.90 -0.48
C SER A 85 -5.09 2.17 0.66
N GLN A 86 -6.15 1.36 0.77
CA GLN A 86 -7.10 1.40 1.89
C GLN A 86 -6.40 1.14 3.24
N ASP A 87 -5.48 0.18 3.31
CA ASP A 87 -4.64 -0.10 4.47
C ASP A 87 -3.74 1.08 4.85
N ALA A 88 -3.00 1.66 3.88
CA ALA A 88 -2.10 2.79 4.12
C ALA A 88 -2.82 4.08 4.54
N GLU A 89 -4.05 4.30 4.05
CA GLU A 89 -4.86 5.45 4.45
C GLU A 89 -5.63 5.22 5.75
N VAL A 90 -6.38 4.13 5.82
CA VAL A 90 -7.47 3.89 6.78
C VAL A 90 -7.10 2.83 7.81
N GLY A 91 -6.33 1.81 7.43
CA GLY A 91 -5.99 0.66 8.26
C GLY A 91 -7.16 -0.31 8.54
N ASP A 92 -8.35 -0.06 7.99
CA ASP A 92 -9.52 -0.94 8.13
C ASP A 92 -10.43 -0.89 6.88
N GLY A 93 -11.31 -1.88 6.76
CA GLY A 93 -12.20 -2.06 5.61
C GLY A 93 -11.51 -2.65 4.37
N THR A 94 -10.27 -3.15 4.52
CA THR A 94 -9.44 -3.71 3.42
C THR A 94 -10.16 -4.81 2.64
N THR A 95 -10.73 -5.80 3.34
CA THR A 95 -11.57 -6.86 2.75
C THR A 95 -12.86 -6.30 2.14
N SER A 96 -13.48 -5.29 2.76
CA SER A 96 -14.74 -4.68 2.31
C SER A 96 -14.60 -4.01 0.93
N VAL A 97 -13.51 -3.27 0.70
CA VAL A 97 -13.24 -2.61 -0.59
C VAL A 97 -13.08 -3.63 -1.71
N VAL A 98 -12.30 -4.69 -1.46
CA VAL A 98 -12.08 -5.77 -2.44
C VAL A 98 -13.40 -6.49 -2.77
N LEU A 99 -14.20 -6.81 -1.75
CA LEU A 99 -15.50 -7.46 -1.92
C LEU A 99 -16.51 -6.60 -2.71
N LEU A 100 -16.57 -5.30 -2.43
CA LEU A 100 -17.42 -4.35 -3.15
C LEU A 100 -17.01 -4.20 -4.62
N ALA A 101 -15.71 -4.03 -4.89
CA ALA A 101 -15.18 -3.97 -6.26
C ALA A 101 -15.47 -5.26 -7.05
N GLY A 102 -15.32 -6.42 -6.40
CA GLY A 102 -15.68 -7.71 -6.95
C GLY A 102 -17.16 -7.84 -7.29
N GLU A 103 -18.05 -7.54 -6.34
CA GLU A 103 -19.50 -7.68 -6.56
C GLU A 103 -20.02 -6.65 -7.59
N PHE A 104 -19.46 -5.44 -7.66
CA PHE A 104 -19.76 -4.51 -8.75
C PHE A 104 -19.45 -5.13 -10.11
N LEU A 105 -18.23 -5.64 -10.33
CA LEU A 105 -17.84 -6.32 -11.57
C LEU A 105 -18.73 -7.53 -11.89
N LYS A 106 -19.11 -8.30 -10.87
CA LYS A 106 -19.98 -9.50 -10.98
C LYS A 106 -21.44 -9.18 -11.30
N GLN A 107 -22.03 -8.13 -10.72
CA GLN A 107 -23.38 -7.68 -11.11
C GLN A 107 -23.38 -6.94 -12.47
N ILE A 108 -22.22 -6.42 -12.90
CA ILE A 108 -22.03 -5.78 -14.21
C ILE A 108 -21.85 -6.80 -15.35
N LYS A 109 -21.23 -7.95 -15.08
CA LYS A 109 -20.86 -8.97 -16.07
C LYS A 109 -21.95 -9.32 -17.11
N PRO A 110 -23.24 -9.58 -16.73
CA PRO A 110 -24.27 -9.91 -17.71
C PRO A 110 -24.48 -8.82 -18.77
N TYR A 111 -24.40 -7.54 -18.39
CA TYR A 111 -24.56 -6.42 -19.32
C TYR A 111 -23.38 -6.31 -20.31
N VAL A 112 -22.17 -6.74 -19.92
CA VAL A 112 -21.00 -6.82 -20.83
C VAL A 112 -21.19 -7.96 -21.84
N GLU A 113 -21.72 -9.10 -21.38
CA GLU A 113 -22.07 -10.26 -22.21
C GLU A 113 -23.18 -9.89 -23.23
N GLU A 114 -24.24 -9.21 -22.79
CA GLU A 114 -25.29 -8.61 -23.64
C GLU A 114 -24.76 -7.55 -24.63
N GLY A 115 -23.58 -6.96 -24.38
CA GLY A 115 -22.96 -5.96 -25.26
C GLY A 115 -23.30 -4.50 -24.95
N VAL A 116 -23.65 -4.18 -23.71
CA VAL A 116 -23.62 -2.80 -23.22
C VAL A 116 -22.16 -2.31 -23.22
N HIS A 117 -21.88 -1.25 -23.98
CA HIS A 117 -20.53 -0.71 -24.14
C HIS A 117 -19.94 -0.27 -22.78
N PRO A 118 -18.71 -0.68 -22.40
CA PRO A 118 -18.17 -0.43 -21.05
C PRO A 118 -18.17 1.04 -20.61
N ARG A 119 -18.01 1.98 -21.54
CA ARG A 119 -18.09 3.42 -21.25
C ARG A 119 -19.45 3.87 -20.67
N ILE A 120 -20.55 3.23 -21.08
CA ILE A 120 -21.90 3.50 -20.55
C ILE A 120 -22.01 2.97 -19.12
N ILE A 121 -21.43 1.79 -18.88
CA ILE A 121 -21.38 1.16 -17.55
C ILE A 121 -20.58 2.04 -16.58
N ILE A 122 -19.36 2.46 -16.97
CA ILE A 122 -18.50 3.36 -16.20
C ILE A 122 -19.23 4.67 -15.84
N LYS A 123 -19.98 5.26 -16.79
CA LYS A 123 -20.80 6.46 -16.53
C LYS A 123 -21.87 6.20 -15.45
N ALA A 124 -22.60 5.09 -15.54
CA ALA A 124 -23.65 4.74 -14.58
C ALA A 124 -23.10 4.41 -13.19
N VAL A 125 -21.96 3.72 -13.09
CA VAL A 125 -21.30 3.42 -11.80
C VAL A 125 -20.80 4.70 -11.13
N ARG A 126 -20.09 5.58 -11.86
CA ARG A 126 -19.63 6.87 -11.30
C ARG A 126 -20.80 7.77 -10.87
N ARG A 127 -21.90 7.81 -11.63
CA ARG A 127 -23.14 8.50 -11.23
C ARG A 127 -23.72 7.91 -9.93
N SER A 128 -23.70 6.58 -9.79
CA SER A 128 -24.16 5.90 -8.57
C SER A 128 -23.27 6.23 -7.37
N LEU A 129 -21.94 6.25 -7.54
CA LEU A 129 -21.00 6.66 -6.49
C LEU A 129 -21.31 8.07 -6.00
N GLN A 130 -21.47 9.04 -6.91
CA GLN A 130 -21.70 10.44 -6.52
C GLN A 130 -22.93 10.58 -5.62
N ILE A 131 -24.05 9.96 -5.99
CA ILE A 131 -25.28 9.92 -5.18
C ILE A 131 -25.01 9.27 -3.81
N CYS A 132 -24.23 8.18 -3.76
CA CYS A 132 -23.87 7.54 -2.50
C CYS A 132 -23.00 8.42 -1.59
N LEU A 133 -22.06 9.18 -2.15
CA LEU A 133 -21.20 10.10 -1.38
C LEU A 133 -22.01 11.25 -0.79
N GLU A 134 -22.90 11.85 -1.59
CA GLU A 134 -23.86 12.88 -1.14
C GLU A 134 -24.74 12.33 0.01
N LYS A 135 -25.25 11.10 -0.10
CA LYS A 135 -26.07 10.50 0.97
C LYS A 135 -25.28 10.04 2.20
N ILE A 136 -24.01 9.66 2.07
CA ILE A 136 -23.16 9.44 3.26
C ILE A 136 -22.95 10.75 4.02
N THR A 137 -22.75 11.88 3.34
CA THR A 137 -22.54 13.17 4.04
C THR A 137 -23.82 13.73 4.66
N GLU A 138 -25.00 13.41 4.11
CA GLU A 138 -26.30 13.66 4.78
C GLU A 138 -26.55 12.77 6.00
N LEU A 139 -26.21 11.48 5.93
CA LEU A 139 -26.46 10.50 7.01
C LEU A 139 -25.41 10.52 8.14
N ALA A 140 -24.26 11.17 7.94
CA ALA A 140 -23.16 11.18 8.90
C ALA A 140 -23.45 12.08 10.11
N VAL A 141 -23.60 11.47 11.28
CA VAL A 141 -23.87 12.19 12.54
C VAL A 141 -22.59 12.86 13.02
N LYS A 142 -22.64 14.18 13.22
CA LYS A 142 -21.53 14.95 13.78
C LYS A 142 -21.46 14.82 15.30
N ILE A 143 -20.27 14.53 15.79
CA ILE A 143 -19.95 14.34 17.20
C ILE A 143 -19.60 15.69 17.83
N ASN A 144 -20.18 16.00 18.99
CA ASN A 144 -19.84 17.21 19.72
C ASN A 144 -18.56 17.01 20.56
N LYS A 145 -17.49 17.75 20.22
CA LYS A 145 -16.22 17.75 20.96
C LYS A 145 -16.25 18.49 22.30
N ALA A 146 -17.30 19.25 22.61
CA ALA A 146 -17.37 20.05 23.84
C ALA A 146 -17.35 19.21 25.13
N ASN A 147 -17.97 18.02 25.10
CA ASN A 147 -18.06 17.15 26.27
C ASN A 147 -16.95 16.10 26.25
N ALA A 148 -15.78 16.42 26.81
CA ALA A 148 -14.59 15.57 26.80
C ALA A 148 -14.85 14.13 27.35
N VAL A 149 -15.74 13.97 28.33
CA VAL A 149 -16.12 12.66 28.89
C VAL A 149 -16.91 11.83 27.87
N GLU A 150 -17.95 12.41 27.26
CA GLU A 150 -18.75 11.73 26.23
C GLU A 150 -17.89 11.38 25.01
N PHE A 151 -17.08 12.35 24.55
CA PHE A 151 -16.12 12.16 23.46
C PHE A 151 -15.17 10.99 23.73
N ARG A 152 -14.59 10.90 24.94
CA ARG A 152 -13.77 9.74 25.33
C ARG A 152 -14.55 8.43 25.24
N THR A 153 -15.76 8.35 25.81
CA THR A 153 -16.56 7.10 25.74
C THR A 153 -16.95 6.72 24.31
N LEU A 154 -17.11 7.70 23.42
CA LEU A 154 -17.34 7.46 21.99
C LEU A 154 -16.09 6.88 21.30
N LEU A 155 -14.90 7.41 21.60
CA LEU A 155 -13.65 6.85 21.09
C LEU A 155 -13.44 5.41 21.57
N GLU A 156 -13.78 5.10 22.83
CA GLU A 156 -13.71 3.74 23.38
C GLU A 156 -14.69 2.78 22.67
N LYS A 157 -15.88 3.27 22.26
CA LYS A 157 -16.84 2.51 21.43
C LYS A 157 -16.31 2.23 20.02
N CYS A 158 -15.81 3.25 19.32
CA CYS A 158 -15.24 3.09 17.97
C CYS A 158 -14.00 2.17 17.98
N ALA A 159 -13.15 2.25 19.01
CA ALA A 159 -12.05 1.30 19.22
C ALA A 159 -12.57 -0.15 19.36
N ALA A 160 -13.63 -0.38 20.13
CA ALA A 160 -14.20 -1.70 20.33
C ALA A 160 -14.79 -2.29 19.03
N THR A 161 -15.35 -1.45 18.14
CA THR A 161 -15.79 -1.88 16.80
C THR A 161 -14.62 -2.44 15.99
N ALA A 162 -13.49 -1.72 15.95
CA ALA A 162 -12.27 -2.12 15.24
C ALA A 162 -11.61 -3.42 15.72
N MET A 163 -11.91 -3.84 16.96
CA MET A 163 -11.38 -5.06 17.60
C MET A 163 -12.32 -6.27 17.46
N SER A 164 -13.56 -6.07 16.99
CA SER A 164 -14.61 -7.10 17.02
C SER A 164 -14.32 -8.32 16.13
N SER A 165 -13.54 -8.16 15.05
CA SER A 165 -13.13 -9.20 14.09
C SER A 165 -11.77 -9.83 14.37
N LYS A 166 -11.20 -9.62 15.56
CA LYS A 166 -9.84 -10.05 15.89
C LYS A 166 -9.85 -10.88 17.17
N LEU A 167 -8.81 -11.69 17.34
CA LEU A 167 -8.63 -12.58 18.51
C LEU A 167 -8.61 -11.84 19.86
N ILE A 168 -8.48 -10.51 19.84
CA ILE A 168 -8.58 -9.61 21.00
C ILE A 168 -10.02 -9.20 21.38
N ASN A 169 -11.06 -9.60 20.63
CA ASN A 169 -12.46 -9.21 20.87
C ASN A 169 -12.92 -9.52 22.31
N GLN A 170 -12.49 -10.65 22.88
CA GLN A 170 -12.78 -11.04 24.27
C GLN A 170 -12.34 -9.99 25.31
N GLN A 171 -11.28 -9.23 25.04
CA GLN A 171 -10.73 -8.21 25.93
C GLN A 171 -10.76 -6.81 25.30
N ARG A 172 -11.65 -6.59 24.33
CA ARG A 172 -11.80 -5.29 23.64
C ARG A 172 -11.97 -4.11 24.60
N ALA A 173 -12.61 -4.30 25.76
CA ALA A 173 -12.84 -3.24 26.75
C ALA A 173 -11.54 -2.75 27.43
N PHE A 174 -10.56 -3.64 27.61
CA PHE A 174 -9.24 -3.30 28.16
C PHE A 174 -8.40 -2.58 27.10
N PHE A 175 -8.29 -3.18 25.92
CA PHE A 175 -7.49 -2.61 24.82
C PHE A 175 -8.09 -1.31 24.25
N SER A 176 -9.42 -1.13 24.25
CA SER A 176 -10.04 0.10 23.74
C SER A 176 -9.65 1.31 24.58
N LYS A 177 -9.65 1.18 25.91
CA LYS A 177 -9.15 2.22 26.82
C LYS A 177 -7.70 2.53 26.53
N MET A 178 -6.85 1.50 26.51
CA MET A 178 -5.42 1.61 26.22
C MET A 178 -5.12 2.30 24.88
N VAL A 179 -5.90 2.02 23.84
CA VAL A 179 -5.77 2.67 22.52
C VAL A 179 -6.25 4.12 22.56
N VAL A 180 -7.34 4.44 23.27
CA VAL A 180 -7.81 5.81 23.43
C VAL A 180 -6.82 6.65 24.24
N ASP A 181 -6.28 6.12 25.33
CA ASP A 181 -5.21 6.75 26.10
C ASP A 181 -3.96 6.97 25.23
N ALA A 182 -3.53 5.98 24.45
CA ALA A 182 -2.37 6.09 23.56
C ALA A 182 -2.51 7.15 22.46
N VAL A 183 -3.74 7.46 22.01
CA VAL A 183 -3.98 8.52 21.00
C VAL A 183 -4.27 9.87 21.65
N LEU A 184 -4.93 9.93 22.82
CA LEU A 184 -5.13 11.19 23.56
C LEU A 184 -3.82 11.73 24.19
N LEU A 185 -2.82 10.88 24.41
CA LEU A 185 -1.45 11.29 24.78
C LEU A 185 -0.64 11.91 23.63
N LEU A 186 -1.22 12.04 22.42
CA LEU A 186 -0.54 12.59 21.25
C LEU A 186 -1.30 13.81 20.71
N ASP A 187 -0.62 14.97 20.68
CA ASP A 187 -1.17 16.17 20.05
C ASP A 187 -1.63 15.93 18.60
N ASP A 188 -2.61 16.72 18.17
CA ASP A 188 -3.26 16.66 16.85
C ASP A 188 -2.29 16.57 15.66
N LEU A 189 -1.09 17.11 15.81
CA LEU A 189 -0.07 17.17 14.76
C LEU A 189 0.77 15.88 14.63
N LEU A 190 0.69 14.92 15.57
CA LEU A 190 1.61 13.78 15.57
C LEU A 190 1.21 12.65 14.57
N PRO A 191 2.19 12.10 13.83
CA PRO A 191 1.98 10.99 12.89
C PRO A 191 1.90 9.61 13.58
N LEU A 192 1.16 8.68 12.95
CA LEU A 192 0.96 7.30 13.40
C LEU A 192 2.24 6.53 13.74
N ASN A 193 3.35 6.84 13.06
CA ASN A 193 4.64 6.19 13.29
C ASN A 193 5.22 6.45 14.70
N MET A 194 4.65 7.37 15.47
CA MET A 194 4.96 7.58 16.88
C MET A 194 4.51 6.42 17.77
N ILE A 195 3.33 5.83 17.53
CA ILE A 195 2.82 4.73 18.35
C ILE A 195 3.57 3.44 18.03
N GLY A 196 4.44 3.01 18.95
CA GLY A 196 5.24 1.80 18.82
C GLY A 196 4.62 0.61 19.53
N ILE A 197 3.96 -0.30 18.79
CA ILE A 197 3.54 -1.58 19.34
C ILE A 197 4.78 -2.48 19.50
N LYS A 198 5.24 -2.70 20.74
CA LYS A 198 6.36 -3.61 21.03
C LYS A 198 5.83 -5.00 21.40
N LYS A 199 5.82 -5.90 20.42
CA LYS A 199 5.53 -7.33 20.64
C LYS A 199 6.64 -8.00 21.48
N VAL A 200 6.23 -8.83 22.44
CA VAL A 200 7.10 -9.68 23.27
C VAL A 200 6.50 -11.11 23.29
N GLN A 201 7.00 -12.07 24.08
CA GLN A 201 6.48 -13.45 24.10
C GLN A 201 6.39 -14.01 25.52
N GLY A 202 5.27 -14.67 25.85
CA GLY A 202 4.85 -15.04 27.21
C GLY A 202 3.53 -14.35 27.61
N GLY A 203 3.18 -14.39 28.90
CA GLY A 203 2.10 -13.58 29.50
C GLY A 203 0.65 -13.90 29.10
N GLY A 204 -0.29 -13.30 29.83
CA GLY A 204 -1.67 -13.11 29.41
C GLY A 204 -1.84 -11.87 28.54
N LEU A 205 -3.05 -11.64 28.02
CA LEU A 205 -3.34 -10.42 27.26
C LEU A 205 -3.52 -9.19 28.18
N GLU A 206 -4.03 -9.39 29.40
CA GLU A 206 -4.26 -8.34 30.41
C GLU A 206 -2.95 -7.81 31.03
N ASP A 207 -1.84 -8.54 30.87
CA ASP A 207 -0.48 -8.09 31.24
C ASP A 207 0.07 -7.00 30.30
N SER A 208 -0.63 -6.68 29.21
CA SER A 208 -0.23 -5.63 28.27
C SER A 208 -0.35 -4.26 28.92
N ILE A 209 0.70 -3.44 28.84
CA ILE A 209 0.71 -2.07 29.41
C ILE A 209 0.97 -1.02 28.33
N LEU A 210 0.31 0.13 28.47
CA LEU A 210 0.68 1.35 27.75
C LEU A 210 1.83 2.03 28.50
N VAL A 211 2.98 2.13 27.85
CA VAL A 211 4.09 2.96 28.33
C VAL A 211 3.96 4.34 27.70
N ALA A 212 3.83 5.39 28.54
CA ALA A 212 3.85 6.78 28.11
C ALA A 212 5.28 7.24 27.77
N GLY A 213 5.85 6.64 26.71
CA GLY A 213 7.26 6.78 26.36
C GLY A 213 7.69 5.78 25.29
N VAL A 214 8.83 5.13 25.50
CA VAL A 214 9.48 4.25 24.50
C VAL A 214 9.98 2.95 25.13
N ALA A 215 9.68 1.82 24.49
CA ALA A 215 10.15 0.49 24.91
C ALA A 215 10.96 -0.19 23.78
N PHE A 216 12.20 -0.55 24.09
CA PHE A 216 13.09 -1.32 23.20
C PHE A 216 13.43 -2.67 23.82
N LYS A 217 13.81 -3.66 22.98
CA LYS A 217 14.27 -4.96 23.49
C LYS A 217 15.76 -4.84 23.77
N LYS A 218 16.20 -5.30 24.95
CA LYS A 218 17.62 -5.47 25.27
C LYS A 218 18.34 -6.28 24.17
N THR A 219 19.55 -5.82 23.81
CA THR A 219 20.44 -6.47 22.84
C THR A 219 21.57 -7.21 23.56
N PHE A 220 22.70 -7.48 22.90
CA PHE A 220 23.85 -8.10 23.55
C PHE A 220 24.34 -7.24 24.73
N SER A 221 24.75 -7.88 25.82
CA SER A 221 25.20 -7.18 27.03
C SER A 221 26.49 -7.80 27.57
N TYR A 222 27.49 -6.96 27.75
CA TYR A 222 28.83 -7.32 28.18
C TYR A 222 28.93 -7.55 29.70
N ALA A 223 30.11 -8.00 30.14
CA ALA A 223 30.41 -8.27 31.54
C ALA A 223 30.17 -7.04 32.43
N GLY A 224 29.74 -7.28 33.68
CA GLY A 224 29.41 -6.21 34.64
C GLY A 224 27.99 -5.61 34.48
N PHE A 225 27.28 -5.85 33.38
CA PHE A 225 25.92 -5.34 33.17
C PHE A 225 24.95 -5.68 34.32
N GLU A 226 25.02 -6.90 34.85
CA GLU A 226 24.04 -7.39 35.84
C GLU A 226 24.11 -6.67 37.19
N MET A 227 25.18 -5.92 37.46
CA MET A 227 25.33 -5.07 38.64
C MET A 227 24.95 -3.59 38.40
N GLN A 228 24.49 -3.23 37.19
CA GLN A 228 23.96 -1.89 36.93
C GLN A 228 22.56 -1.71 37.56
N PRO A 229 22.24 -0.52 38.11
CA PRO A 229 20.88 -0.23 38.57
C PRO A 229 19.86 -0.40 37.43
N LYS A 230 18.83 -1.22 37.68
CA LYS A 230 17.76 -1.51 36.71
C LYS A 230 16.60 -0.51 36.73
N VAL A 231 16.60 0.42 37.69
CA VAL A 231 15.59 1.47 37.84
C VAL A 231 16.27 2.80 38.13
N TYR A 232 16.00 3.83 37.33
CA TYR A 232 16.41 5.21 37.56
C TYR A 232 15.19 6.12 37.60
N LYS A 233 15.22 7.13 38.49
CA LYS A 233 14.23 8.21 38.55
C LYS A 233 14.85 9.52 38.07
N ASN A 234 14.10 10.33 37.33
CA ASN A 234 14.52 11.62 36.78
C ASN A 234 15.86 11.55 36.03
N CYS A 235 16.03 10.55 35.16
CA CYS A 235 17.30 10.28 34.51
C CYS A 235 17.57 11.21 33.31
N LYS A 236 18.85 11.56 33.14
CA LYS A 236 19.40 12.20 31.94
C LYS A 236 19.81 11.13 30.92
N ILE A 237 19.40 11.29 29.67
CA ILE A 237 19.61 10.33 28.58
C ILE A 237 20.44 11.00 27.48
N ALA A 238 21.64 10.46 27.22
CA ALA A 238 22.47 10.83 26.07
C ALA A 238 22.11 9.97 24.85
N LEU A 239 21.84 10.59 23.71
CA LEU A 239 21.60 9.89 22.44
C LEU A 239 22.80 10.10 21.51
N LEU A 240 23.47 9.02 21.14
CA LEU A 240 24.69 9.05 20.33
C LEU A 240 24.50 8.35 18.97
N ASN A 241 25.22 8.82 17.97
CA ASN A 241 25.41 8.15 16.68
C ASN A 241 26.91 7.93 16.43
N ILE A 242 27.56 7.31 17.42
CA ILE A 242 29.01 7.10 17.50
C ILE A 242 29.29 5.70 18.03
N GLU A 243 30.28 5.02 17.48
CA GLU A 243 30.80 3.76 18.03
C GLU A 243 31.63 4.05 19.29
N LEU A 244 31.29 3.41 20.40
CA LEU A 244 32.08 3.45 21.65
C LEU A 244 32.96 2.20 21.73
N GLU A 245 33.81 2.07 20.71
CA GLU A 245 34.70 0.93 20.46
C GLU A 245 36.08 1.42 20.05
N LEU A 246 37.07 0.54 20.23
CA LEU A 246 38.37 0.65 19.58
C LEU A 246 38.16 0.38 18.09
N LYS A 247 38.16 1.45 17.29
CA LYS A 247 38.00 1.37 15.83
C LYS A 247 39.29 0.86 15.19
N ALA A 248 39.18 -0.18 14.36
CA ALA A 248 40.00 -0.20 13.15
C ALA A 248 39.59 1.01 12.28
N GLU A 249 40.56 1.74 11.73
CA GLU A 249 40.24 2.84 10.81
C GLU A 249 39.56 2.32 9.54
N ARG A 250 38.71 3.15 8.92
CA ARG A 250 37.95 2.77 7.72
C ARG A 250 38.78 2.80 6.45
N ASP A 251 39.79 3.66 6.44
CA ASP A 251 40.80 3.76 5.40
C ASP A 251 42.07 3.06 5.90
N ASN A 252 42.97 2.66 5.00
CA ASN A 252 44.17 1.89 5.35
C ASN A 252 45.21 2.74 6.11
N ALA A 253 45.05 2.85 7.43
CA ALA A 253 45.98 3.51 8.33
C ALA A 253 47.27 2.68 8.50
N GLU A 254 48.27 2.92 7.65
CA GLU A 254 49.57 2.26 7.74
C GLU A 254 50.42 2.85 8.88
N VAL A 255 50.21 2.36 10.10
CA VAL A 255 50.96 2.76 11.28
C VAL A 255 52.36 2.10 11.27
N ARG A 256 53.35 2.81 10.72
CA ARG A 256 54.76 2.41 10.77
C ARG A 256 55.37 2.74 12.13
N VAL A 257 56.07 1.77 12.72
CA VAL A 257 56.65 1.88 14.07
C VAL A 257 58.04 1.25 14.08
N ASP A 258 59.08 2.08 14.27
CA ASP A 258 60.47 1.61 14.29
C ASP A 258 60.92 1.17 15.69
N ASN A 259 60.26 1.65 16.76
CA ASN A 259 60.63 1.34 18.14
C ASN A 259 59.50 0.71 18.98
N VAL A 260 59.82 -0.31 19.77
CA VAL A 260 58.91 -0.93 20.76
C VAL A 260 58.31 0.09 21.74
N ARG A 261 59.04 1.17 22.06
CA ARG A 261 58.57 2.28 22.92
C ARG A 261 57.55 3.20 22.26
N GLU A 262 57.47 3.23 20.93
CA GLU A 262 56.43 3.96 20.19
C GLU A 262 55.16 3.11 20.05
N TYR A 263 55.30 1.79 19.86
CA TYR A 263 54.16 0.87 19.85
C TYR A 263 53.31 0.99 21.12
N GLN A 264 53.95 1.00 22.30
CA GLN A 264 53.22 1.19 23.57
C GLN A 264 52.46 2.53 23.61
N LYS A 265 53.05 3.63 23.12
CA LYS A 265 52.38 4.95 23.09
C LYS A 265 51.15 4.96 22.18
N ILE A 266 51.14 4.17 21.11
CA ILE A 266 49.99 4.04 20.21
C ILE A 266 48.85 3.33 20.93
N VAL A 267 49.13 2.19 21.59
CA VAL A 267 48.17 1.48 22.44
C VAL A 267 47.64 2.39 23.55
N ASP A 268 48.53 3.10 24.25
CA ASP A 268 48.14 4.06 25.30
C ASP A 268 47.28 5.19 24.72
N ALA A 269 47.56 5.69 23.52
CA ALA A 269 46.77 6.74 22.87
C ALA A 269 45.37 6.25 22.47
N GLU A 270 45.23 5.04 21.95
CA GLU A 270 43.93 4.41 21.64
C GLU A 270 43.06 4.31 22.90
N TRP A 271 43.62 3.82 24.02
CA TRP A 271 42.93 3.78 25.31
C TRP A 271 42.55 5.18 25.81
N ASN A 272 43.46 6.16 25.72
CA ASN A 272 43.16 7.55 26.10
C ASN A 272 42.05 8.19 25.23
N ILE A 273 41.95 7.84 23.95
CA ILE A 273 40.85 8.27 23.07
C ILE A 273 39.52 7.65 23.52
N LEU A 274 39.50 6.39 23.99
CA LEU A 274 38.29 5.78 24.54
C LEU A 274 37.91 6.38 25.90
N TYR A 275 38.85 6.47 26.85
CA TYR A 275 38.60 7.04 28.18
C TYR A 275 38.18 8.51 28.12
N SER A 276 38.78 9.34 27.25
CA SER A 276 38.37 10.75 27.11
C SER A 276 36.96 10.94 26.56
N LYS A 277 36.41 9.98 25.79
CA LYS A 277 34.99 9.96 25.41
C LYS A 277 34.11 9.59 26.61
N LEU A 278 34.45 8.52 27.33
CA LEU A 278 33.69 8.05 28.49
C LEU A 278 33.65 9.11 29.61
N GLN A 279 34.78 9.78 29.87
CA GLN A 279 34.91 10.85 30.85
C GLN A 279 33.97 12.03 30.54
N LYS A 280 33.90 12.49 29.29
CA LYS A 280 32.99 13.58 28.87
C LYS A 280 31.51 13.20 29.01
N ILE A 281 31.17 11.95 28.76
CA ILE A 281 29.80 11.44 29.00
C ILE A 281 29.48 11.48 30.50
N TYR A 282 30.41 11.05 31.36
CA TYR A 282 30.26 11.12 32.81
C TYR A 282 30.15 12.56 33.33
N GLU A 283 30.99 13.48 32.83
CA GLU A 283 30.97 14.91 33.16
C GLU A 283 29.67 15.61 32.75
N SER A 284 29.01 15.17 31.68
CA SER A 284 27.67 15.64 31.30
C SER A 284 26.55 15.21 32.27
N GLY A 285 26.83 14.26 33.17
CA GLY A 285 25.85 13.73 34.13
C GLY A 285 24.78 12.84 33.50
N ALA A 286 25.01 12.30 32.29
CA ALA A 286 24.10 11.36 31.65
C ALA A 286 24.07 10.02 32.41
N ASN A 287 22.87 9.57 32.81
CA ASN A 287 22.70 8.29 33.52
C ASN A 287 22.53 7.11 32.56
N VAL A 288 21.96 7.36 31.38
CA VAL A 288 21.70 6.35 30.35
C VAL A 288 22.26 6.84 29.02
N VAL A 289 23.02 5.98 28.34
CA VAL A 289 23.59 6.25 27.02
C VAL A 289 22.95 5.30 26.02
N LEU A 290 22.29 5.84 25.00
CA LEU A 290 21.76 5.08 23.88
C LEU A 290 22.59 5.41 22.64
N SER A 291 23.28 4.45 22.03
CA SER A 291 23.93 4.65 20.72
C SER A 291 23.16 3.94 19.62
N LYS A 292 23.16 4.49 18.41
CA LYS A 292 22.69 3.76 17.21
C LYS A 292 23.69 2.67 16.75
N LEU A 293 24.93 2.75 17.20
CA LEU A 293 26.05 1.94 16.72
C LEU A 293 26.59 1.01 17.82
N PRO A 294 27.48 0.06 17.49
CA PRO A 294 28.19 -0.78 18.46
C PRO A 294 28.85 0.00 19.62
N ILE A 295 28.84 -0.63 20.78
CA ILE A 295 29.43 -0.19 22.05
C ILE A 295 30.11 -1.44 22.60
N GLY A 296 31.44 -1.44 22.70
CA GLY A 296 32.21 -2.64 22.97
C GLY A 296 32.37 -2.94 24.45
N ASP A 297 33.06 -4.03 24.77
CA ASP A 297 33.14 -4.71 26.07
C ASP A 297 33.33 -3.84 27.33
N VAL A 298 33.89 -2.63 27.18
CA VAL A 298 34.13 -1.65 28.26
C VAL A 298 32.86 -0.84 28.63
N ALA A 299 31.83 -0.82 27.79
CA ALA A 299 30.57 -0.10 28.01
C ALA A 299 29.37 -0.94 27.53
N THR A 300 28.17 -0.70 28.07
CA THR A 300 27.01 -1.56 27.74
C THR A 300 26.04 -0.92 26.77
N GLN A 301 25.48 -1.74 25.85
CA GLN A 301 24.71 -1.25 24.72
C GLN A 301 23.20 -1.19 24.97
N TYR A 302 22.63 -0.04 24.67
CA TYR A 302 21.21 0.13 24.35
C TYR A 302 21.08 0.91 23.03
N PHE A 303 20.16 0.49 22.15
CA PHE A 303 20.00 1.09 20.82
C PHE A 303 19.07 2.32 20.82
N ALA A 304 19.55 3.44 20.29
CA ALA A 304 18.73 4.63 20.03
C ALA A 304 17.86 4.48 18.77
N ASP A 305 16.54 4.64 18.90
CA ASP A 305 15.58 4.76 17.80
C ASP A 305 15.05 6.19 17.69
N ARG A 306 14.56 6.62 16.50
CA ARG A 306 14.03 7.96 16.22
C ARG A 306 12.86 8.37 17.13
N ARG A 307 12.16 7.40 17.76
CA ARG A 307 11.14 7.66 18.78
C ARG A 307 11.72 8.15 20.11
N THR A 308 12.92 7.70 20.49
CA THR A 308 13.57 8.07 21.78
C THR A 308 13.86 9.57 21.85
N LEU A 309 14.37 10.16 20.75
CA LEU A 309 14.57 11.61 20.60
C LEU A 309 13.28 12.41 20.83
N LYS A 310 12.15 11.95 20.27
CA LYS A 310 10.86 12.65 20.40
C LYS A 310 10.17 12.43 21.74
N ALA A 311 10.36 11.28 22.39
CA ALA A 311 9.76 10.99 23.68
C ALA A 311 10.52 11.65 24.85
N CYS A 312 11.86 11.63 24.81
CA CYS A 312 12.71 12.14 25.89
C CYS A 312 13.21 13.58 25.64
N GLY A 313 12.94 14.16 24.46
CA GLY A 313 13.34 15.52 24.07
C GLY A 313 14.83 15.72 23.73
N GLY A 314 15.67 14.68 23.86
CA GLY A 314 17.12 14.78 23.64
C GLY A 314 17.54 14.74 22.17
N ALA A 315 18.61 15.46 21.83
CA ALA A 315 19.16 15.48 20.48
C ALA A 315 20.16 14.32 20.26
N VAL A 316 20.20 13.77 19.03
CA VAL A 316 21.16 12.71 18.65
C VAL A 316 22.49 13.34 18.24
N MET A 317 23.54 13.10 19.01
CA MET A 317 24.86 13.68 18.79
C MET A 317 25.80 12.77 17.99
N THR A 318 26.52 13.37 17.05
CA THR A 318 27.60 12.72 16.28
C THR A 318 29.00 12.97 16.88
N THR A 319 29.12 13.71 17.98
CA THR A 319 30.38 14.01 18.67
C THR A 319 30.13 14.16 20.17
N VAL A 320 31.13 13.76 20.99
CA VAL A 320 31.02 13.66 22.46
C VAL A 320 31.41 14.97 23.18
N ASN A 321 31.98 15.94 22.47
CA ASN A 321 32.50 17.18 23.07
C ASN A 321 31.40 18.13 23.57
N ASP A 322 30.25 18.16 22.89
CA ASP A 322 29.23 19.21 23.06
C ASP A 322 27.98 18.70 23.80
N ILE A 323 28.13 17.71 24.70
CA ILE A 323 27.03 17.13 25.47
C ILE A 323 26.70 18.02 26.68
N GLY A 324 25.84 19.03 26.47
CA GLY A 324 25.30 19.90 27.52
C GLY A 324 23.87 19.54 27.96
N ASP A 325 23.40 20.17 29.05
CA ASP A 325 22.06 19.95 29.62
C ASP A 325 20.87 20.36 28.73
N SER A 326 21.14 21.05 27.62
CA SER A 326 20.19 21.35 26.53
C SER A 326 20.06 20.23 25.49
N VAL A 327 21.03 19.31 25.44
CA VAL A 327 21.13 18.19 24.49
C VAL A 327 20.58 16.91 25.09
N LEU A 328 20.78 16.72 26.40
CA LEU A 328 20.37 15.54 27.15
C LEU A 328 18.85 15.43 27.26
N GLY A 329 18.31 14.29 26.85
CA GLY A 329 16.91 13.95 27.07
C GLY A 329 16.62 13.70 28.55
N LYS A 330 15.36 13.85 28.95
CA LYS A 330 14.92 13.65 30.34
C LYS A 330 13.79 12.62 30.39
N CYS A 331 13.80 11.75 31.39
CA CYS A 331 12.72 10.79 31.63
C CYS A 331 12.45 10.66 33.14
N GLU A 332 11.17 10.66 33.54
CA GLU A 332 10.76 10.55 34.95
C GLU A 332 11.14 9.19 35.55
N LEU A 333 10.98 8.12 34.76
CA LEU A 333 11.29 6.75 35.15
C LEU A 333 11.94 6.00 33.99
N PHE A 334 12.99 5.25 34.28
CA PHE A 334 13.57 4.24 33.38
C PHE A 334 13.61 2.92 34.15
N GLU A 335 12.98 1.86 33.63
CA GLU A 335 13.01 0.52 34.22
C GLU A 335 13.40 -0.57 33.20
N GLU A 336 14.27 -1.50 33.59
CA GLU A 336 14.47 -2.78 32.88
C GLU A 336 13.56 -3.83 33.51
N ARG A 337 12.49 -4.22 32.80
CA ARG A 337 11.55 -5.25 33.22
C ARG A 337 11.46 -6.38 32.20
N GLN A 338 11.49 -7.63 32.68
CA GLN A 338 11.19 -8.81 31.87
C GLN A 338 9.67 -8.93 31.68
N ILE A 339 9.21 -8.97 30.42
CA ILE A 339 7.80 -8.96 30.01
C ILE A 339 7.60 -10.01 28.91
N GLY A 340 6.38 -10.52 28.74
CA GLY A 340 5.98 -11.39 27.63
C GLY A 340 4.57 -11.08 27.15
N GLY A 341 4.32 -11.15 25.84
CA GLY A 341 2.99 -10.93 25.24
C GLY A 341 3.03 -10.46 23.78
N GLU A 342 2.42 -11.22 22.86
CA GLU A 342 2.19 -10.80 21.47
C GLU A 342 0.68 -10.76 21.15
N ARG A 343 0.23 -9.64 20.57
CA ARG A 343 -0.87 -9.57 19.59
C ARG A 343 -0.89 -8.20 18.88
N SER A 344 -1.91 -7.95 18.04
CA SER A 344 -1.97 -6.80 17.12
C SER A 344 -3.06 -5.79 17.52
N LEU A 345 -2.70 -4.50 17.58
CA LEU A 345 -3.60 -3.38 17.97
C LEU A 345 -3.70 -2.25 16.93
N HIS A 346 -3.00 -2.37 15.80
CA HIS A 346 -2.71 -1.25 14.88
C HIS A 346 -3.97 -0.58 14.31
N ASP A 347 -4.94 -1.38 13.90
CA ASP A 347 -6.13 -0.94 13.19
C ASP A 347 -7.12 -0.20 14.10
N ALA A 348 -7.15 -0.57 15.40
CA ALA A 348 -7.93 0.16 16.40
C ALA A 348 -7.34 1.55 16.68
N ILE A 349 -6.01 1.66 16.69
CA ILE A 349 -5.28 2.94 16.78
C ILE A 349 -5.61 3.83 15.57
N MET A 350 -5.65 3.24 14.37
CA MET A 350 -6.06 3.94 13.15
C MET A 350 -7.50 4.49 13.24
N ILE A 351 -8.45 3.70 13.73
CA ILE A 351 -9.86 4.11 13.85
C ILE A 351 -10.04 5.21 14.92
N VAL A 352 -9.45 5.10 16.11
CA VAL A 352 -9.52 6.16 17.12
C VAL A 352 -8.93 7.47 16.58
N ARG A 353 -7.75 7.41 15.95
CA ARG A 353 -7.13 8.59 15.33
C ARG A 353 -8.00 9.21 14.23
N ARG A 354 -8.67 8.40 13.40
CA ARG A 354 -9.60 8.90 12.37
C ARG A 354 -10.89 9.48 12.98
N THR A 355 -11.36 8.97 14.10
CA THR A 355 -12.53 9.51 14.83
C THR A 355 -12.22 10.83 15.53
N ILE A 356 -10.97 11.05 15.98
CA ILE A 356 -10.53 12.35 16.54
C ILE A 356 -10.39 13.42 15.44
N LYS A 357 -9.92 13.02 14.25
CA LYS A 357 -9.70 13.94 13.13
C LYS A 357 -10.96 14.26 12.32
N ASN A 358 -11.85 13.28 12.17
CA ASN A 358 -13.08 13.41 11.40
C ASN A 358 -14.28 13.15 12.32
N ASP A 359 -14.95 14.23 12.69
CA ASP A 359 -15.99 14.26 13.75
C ASP A 359 -17.34 13.67 13.29
N ALA A 360 -17.34 12.78 12.30
CA ALA A 360 -18.52 12.31 11.60
C ALA A 360 -18.54 10.77 11.53
N VAL A 361 -19.56 10.16 12.15
CA VAL A 361 -19.74 8.70 12.23
C VAL A 361 -21.07 8.26 11.62
N VAL A 362 -21.11 6.99 11.24
CA VAL A 362 -22.29 6.31 10.68
C VAL A 362 -22.47 4.93 11.33
N ALA A 363 -23.68 4.37 11.23
CA ALA A 363 -23.96 3.00 11.69
C ALA A 363 -23.18 1.97 10.86
N GLY A 364 -22.51 1.04 11.55
CA GLY A 364 -21.73 -0.02 10.94
C GLY A 364 -22.54 -1.29 10.62
N GLY A 365 -21.84 -2.36 10.26
CA GLY A 365 -22.45 -3.70 10.13
C GLY A 365 -23.46 -3.83 8.98
N GLY A 366 -23.22 -3.13 7.87
CA GLY A 366 -24.01 -3.20 6.63
C GLY A 366 -25.23 -2.27 6.55
N ALA A 367 -25.49 -1.46 7.59
CA ALA A 367 -26.64 -0.56 7.65
C ALA A 367 -26.62 0.52 6.54
N ILE A 368 -25.49 1.22 6.40
CA ILE A 368 -25.31 2.25 5.37
C ILE A 368 -25.35 1.64 3.97
N GLU A 369 -24.74 0.47 3.77
CA GLU A 369 -24.80 -0.25 2.50
C GLU A 369 -26.25 -0.63 2.11
N MET A 370 -27.13 -0.91 3.07
CA MET A 370 -28.56 -1.10 2.83
C MET A 370 -29.30 0.20 2.51
N GLU A 371 -29.10 1.27 3.27
CA GLU A 371 -29.79 2.55 3.00
C GLU A 371 -29.38 3.14 1.64
N LEU A 372 -28.10 3.04 1.27
CA LEU A 372 -27.61 3.39 -0.06
C LEU A 372 -28.20 2.49 -1.16
N SER A 373 -28.32 1.18 -0.90
CA SER A 373 -28.99 0.24 -1.82
C SER A 373 -30.46 0.60 -2.07
N LYS A 374 -31.18 1.01 -1.02
CA LYS A 374 -32.55 1.53 -1.12
C LYS A 374 -32.60 2.81 -1.97
N ILE A 375 -31.80 3.82 -1.63
CA ILE A 375 -31.83 5.12 -2.32
C ILE A 375 -31.45 4.97 -3.80
N LEU A 376 -30.45 4.15 -4.14
CA LEU A 376 -30.12 3.88 -5.55
C LEU A 376 -31.24 3.13 -6.31
N ARG A 377 -32.02 2.27 -5.64
CA ARG A 377 -33.21 1.60 -6.24
C ARG A 377 -34.39 2.56 -6.42
N GLU A 378 -34.54 3.54 -5.54
CA GLU A 378 -35.55 4.59 -5.68
C GLU A 378 -35.14 5.55 -6.82
N HIS A 379 -33.87 5.97 -6.87
CA HIS A 379 -33.34 6.82 -7.94
C HIS A 379 -33.31 6.12 -9.31
N SER A 380 -33.03 4.82 -9.39
CA SER A 380 -33.05 4.12 -10.68
C SER A 380 -34.45 4.08 -11.29
N ARG A 381 -35.52 4.05 -10.48
CA ARG A 381 -36.91 4.16 -10.96
C ARG A 381 -37.24 5.53 -11.56
N THR A 382 -36.51 6.60 -11.23
CA THR A 382 -36.69 7.93 -11.82
C THR A 382 -35.93 8.12 -13.13
N ILE A 383 -35.07 7.17 -13.51
CA ILE A 383 -34.26 7.22 -14.74
C ILE A 383 -34.85 6.23 -15.75
N ALA A 384 -34.91 6.65 -17.02
CA ALA A 384 -35.32 5.80 -18.13
C ALA A 384 -34.10 5.23 -18.90
N GLY A 385 -34.28 4.07 -19.52
CA GLY A 385 -33.28 3.46 -20.41
C GLY A 385 -32.14 2.73 -19.68
N LYS A 386 -31.02 2.47 -20.39
CA LYS A 386 -29.98 1.53 -19.91
C LYS A 386 -29.33 1.90 -18.57
N GLU A 387 -29.28 3.18 -18.21
CA GLU A 387 -28.76 3.63 -16.90
C GLU A 387 -29.59 3.09 -15.72
N GLN A 388 -30.90 2.90 -15.87
CA GLN A 388 -31.79 2.33 -14.85
C GLN A 388 -31.33 0.95 -14.36
N LEU A 389 -31.06 0.04 -15.30
CA LEU A 389 -30.66 -1.33 -15.01
C LEU A 389 -29.30 -1.37 -14.32
N LEU A 390 -28.36 -0.55 -14.81
CA LEU A 390 -26.99 -0.46 -14.28
C LEU A 390 -26.96 0.10 -12.86
N ILE A 391 -27.72 1.16 -12.56
CA ILE A 391 -27.84 1.71 -11.20
C ILE A 391 -28.52 0.70 -10.27
N GLY A 392 -29.55 -0.03 -10.75
CA GLY A 392 -30.17 -1.13 -10.02
C GLY A 392 -29.21 -2.29 -9.70
N ALA A 393 -28.27 -2.58 -10.61
CA ALA A 393 -27.22 -3.58 -10.40
C ALA A 393 -26.18 -3.15 -9.36
N VAL A 394 -25.72 -1.88 -9.40
CA VAL A 394 -24.86 -1.30 -8.35
C VAL A 394 -25.56 -1.33 -6.99
N ALA A 395 -26.84 -0.96 -6.93
CA ALA A 395 -27.63 -1.01 -5.71
C ALA A 395 -27.75 -2.44 -5.14
N LYS A 396 -27.88 -3.45 -6.00
CA LYS A 396 -27.90 -4.87 -5.61
C LYS A 396 -26.53 -5.37 -5.15
N ALA A 397 -25.43 -4.84 -5.70
CA ALA A 397 -24.08 -5.20 -5.29
C ALA A 397 -23.75 -4.73 -3.87
N LEU A 398 -24.21 -3.54 -3.43
CA LEU A 398 -24.00 -3.04 -2.07
C LEU A 398 -24.49 -4.02 -0.98
N GLU A 399 -25.52 -4.81 -1.26
CA GLU A 399 -26.05 -5.82 -0.33
C GLU A 399 -25.06 -6.97 -0.02
N ILE A 400 -23.92 -7.06 -0.70
CA ILE A 400 -22.91 -8.09 -0.44
C ILE A 400 -22.27 -7.98 0.94
N VAL A 401 -22.13 -6.76 1.48
CA VAL A 401 -21.54 -6.53 2.80
C VAL A 401 -22.42 -7.16 3.89
N PRO A 402 -23.71 -6.77 4.07
CA PRO A 402 -24.58 -7.45 5.03
C PRO A 402 -24.80 -8.94 4.69
N ARG A 403 -24.77 -9.36 3.41
CA ARG A 403 -24.85 -10.79 3.05
C ARG A 403 -23.66 -11.59 3.59
N GLN A 404 -22.44 -11.15 3.30
CA GLN A 404 -21.23 -11.86 3.68
C GLN A 404 -21.00 -11.84 5.20
N LEU A 405 -21.45 -10.78 5.89
CA LEU A 405 -21.54 -10.73 7.35
C LEU A 405 -22.44 -11.84 7.92
N CYS A 406 -23.58 -12.14 7.28
CA CYS A 406 -24.45 -13.25 7.67
C CYS A 406 -23.84 -14.62 7.32
N GLU A 407 -23.32 -14.79 6.10
CA GLU A 407 -22.65 -16.03 5.66
C GLU A 407 -21.50 -16.41 6.61
N ASN A 408 -20.62 -15.47 6.94
CA ASN A 408 -19.46 -15.71 7.81
C ASN A 408 -19.86 -15.92 9.27
N ALA A 409 -21.06 -15.48 9.68
CA ALA A 409 -21.58 -15.73 11.02
C ALA A 409 -22.38 -17.05 11.15
N GLY A 410 -22.71 -17.69 10.02
CA GLY A 410 -23.48 -18.94 9.95
C GLY A 410 -25.00 -18.76 9.78
N PHE A 411 -25.48 -17.55 9.49
CA PHE A 411 -26.91 -17.23 9.43
C PHE A 411 -27.48 -17.36 8.02
N ASP A 412 -28.79 -17.60 7.89
CA ASP A 412 -29.46 -17.43 6.59
C ASP A 412 -29.54 -15.94 6.22
N ALA A 413 -28.59 -15.53 5.37
CA ALA A 413 -28.53 -14.20 4.81
C ALA A 413 -29.79 -13.81 4.02
N THR A 414 -30.59 -14.77 3.53
CA THR A 414 -31.83 -14.50 2.79
C THR A 414 -32.88 -13.88 3.69
N ASN A 415 -33.16 -14.51 4.83
CA ASN A 415 -34.10 -14.00 5.82
C ASN A 415 -33.61 -12.67 6.44
N ILE A 416 -32.33 -12.55 6.79
CA ILE A 416 -31.78 -11.32 7.37
C ILE A 416 -31.85 -10.14 6.36
N LEU A 417 -31.46 -10.33 5.10
CA LEU A 417 -31.57 -9.28 4.07
C LEU A 417 -33.03 -8.86 3.83
N ASN A 418 -33.99 -9.79 3.90
CA ASN A 418 -35.40 -9.45 3.75
C ASN A 418 -35.93 -8.62 4.95
N LYS A 419 -35.55 -8.98 6.19
CA LYS A 419 -35.85 -8.16 7.38
C LYS A 419 -35.24 -6.76 7.29
N LEU A 420 -33.97 -6.64 6.87
CA LEU A 420 -33.29 -5.35 6.67
C LEU A 420 -34.03 -4.49 5.64
N ARG A 421 -34.28 -5.02 4.43
CA ARG A 421 -35.01 -4.29 3.37
C ARG A 421 -36.36 -3.76 3.87
N GLN A 422 -37.09 -4.54 4.66
CA GLN A 422 -38.37 -4.12 5.25
C GLN A 422 -38.20 -2.95 6.24
N LYS A 423 -37.19 -2.99 7.12
CA LYS A 423 -36.89 -1.93 8.09
C LYS A 423 -36.39 -0.63 7.42
N HIS A 424 -35.51 -0.73 6.44
CA HIS A 424 -35.05 0.43 5.68
C HIS A 424 -36.18 1.07 4.85
N ALA A 425 -37.09 0.26 4.29
CA ALA A 425 -38.32 0.75 3.64
C ALA A 425 -39.30 1.43 4.62
N GLN A 426 -39.24 1.11 5.92
CA GLN A 426 -39.96 1.80 6.99
C GLN A 426 -39.24 3.07 7.50
N GLY A 427 -38.11 3.47 6.90
CA GLY A 427 -37.33 4.65 7.29
C GLY A 427 -36.37 4.45 8.46
N SER A 428 -36.06 3.20 8.82
CA SER A 428 -35.10 2.89 9.91
C SER A 428 -33.66 2.80 9.37
N ASN A 429 -33.02 3.95 9.17
CA ASN A 429 -31.76 4.09 8.42
C ASN A 429 -30.51 3.46 9.07
N TRP A 430 -30.54 3.15 10.37
CA TRP A 430 -29.39 2.63 11.13
C TRP A 430 -29.46 1.13 11.46
N TYR A 431 -30.47 0.43 10.94
CA TYR A 431 -30.60 -1.02 11.17
C TYR A 431 -29.51 -1.78 10.41
N GLY A 432 -28.82 -2.70 11.09
CA GLY A 432 -27.78 -3.54 10.49
C GLY A 432 -27.81 -4.96 11.06
N VAL A 433 -26.81 -5.76 10.69
CA VAL A 433 -26.67 -7.14 11.17
C VAL A 433 -26.00 -7.12 12.55
N ASP A 434 -26.66 -7.68 13.57
CA ASP A 434 -26.07 -7.91 14.89
C ASP A 434 -25.64 -9.38 15.03
N ILE A 435 -24.32 -9.60 14.97
CA ILE A 435 -23.70 -10.93 15.03
C ILE A 435 -23.58 -11.46 16.48
N GLY A 436 -23.96 -10.66 17.48
CA GLY A 436 -24.18 -11.10 18.86
C GLY A 436 -25.61 -11.59 19.11
N LYS A 437 -26.62 -10.96 18.50
CA LYS A 437 -28.04 -11.33 18.62
C LYS A 437 -28.54 -12.33 17.57
N GLU A 438 -27.77 -12.52 16.49
CA GLU A 438 -28.10 -13.39 15.35
C GLU A 438 -29.36 -12.94 14.58
N ASP A 439 -29.67 -11.64 14.66
CA ASP A 439 -30.76 -10.98 13.95
C ASP A 439 -30.40 -9.51 13.61
N ILE A 440 -31.33 -8.77 13.02
CA ILE A 440 -31.23 -7.33 12.78
C ILE A 440 -31.33 -6.52 14.08
N SER A 441 -30.57 -5.42 14.18
CA SER A 441 -30.70 -4.46 15.30
C SER A 441 -30.38 -3.04 14.85
N ASP A 442 -30.79 -2.02 15.63
CA ASP A 442 -30.30 -0.66 15.40
C ASP A 442 -28.83 -0.57 15.82
N ASN A 443 -27.95 -0.44 14.83
CA ASN A 443 -26.51 -0.45 15.04
C ASN A 443 -26.00 0.90 15.57
N TYR A 444 -26.80 1.97 15.49
CA TYR A 444 -26.47 3.25 16.14
C TYR A 444 -26.73 3.16 17.64
N GLU A 445 -27.89 2.65 18.07
CA GLU A 445 -28.16 2.38 19.50
C GLU A 445 -27.20 1.35 20.10
N ALA A 446 -26.91 0.27 19.36
CA ALA A 446 -25.93 -0.75 19.76
C ALA A 446 -24.46 -0.24 19.78
N CYS A 447 -24.23 1.04 19.47
CA CYS A 447 -22.91 1.69 19.48
C CYS A 447 -21.88 1.04 18.52
N VAL A 448 -22.36 0.45 17.43
CA VAL A 448 -21.54 -0.11 16.34
C VAL A 448 -21.32 0.99 15.32
N TRP A 449 -20.31 1.84 15.56
CA TRP A 449 -20.07 3.08 14.82
C TRP A 449 -18.79 3.01 13.99
N GLU A 450 -18.91 3.32 12.69
CA GLU A 450 -17.80 3.44 11.75
C GLU A 450 -17.60 4.93 11.38
N PRO A 451 -16.36 5.47 11.33
CA PRO A 451 -16.13 6.82 10.83
C PRO A 451 -16.57 6.96 9.37
N ALA A 452 -17.32 8.01 9.03
CA ALA A 452 -17.94 8.18 7.71
C ALA A 452 -16.93 8.17 6.56
N ILE A 453 -15.70 8.63 6.82
CA ILE A 453 -14.58 8.61 5.87
C ILE A 453 -14.19 7.19 5.43
N ILE A 454 -14.44 6.15 6.23
CA ILE A 454 -14.18 4.76 5.84
C ILE A 454 -15.12 4.36 4.70
N LYS A 455 -16.42 4.65 4.83
CA LYS A 455 -17.41 4.37 3.78
C LYS A 455 -17.14 5.18 2.50
N VAL A 456 -16.80 6.47 2.65
CA VAL A 456 -16.44 7.36 1.52
C VAL A 456 -15.25 6.81 0.75
N ASN A 457 -14.12 6.56 1.42
CA ASN A 457 -12.91 6.08 0.76
C ASN A 457 -13.13 4.67 0.18
N ALA A 458 -13.85 3.80 0.88
CA ALA A 458 -14.14 2.44 0.43
C ALA A 458 -14.98 2.40 -0.87
N LEU A 459 -16.07 3.17 -0.95
CA LEU A 459 -16.90 3.21 -2.15
C LEU A 459 -16.18 3.88 -3.33
N THR A 460 -15.42 4.95 -3.09
CA THR A 460 -14.63 5.61 -4.13
C THR A 460 -13.54 4.68 -4.68
N ALA A 461 -12.78 4.02 -3.80
CA ALA A 461 -11.74 3.07 -4.20
C ALA A 461 -12.33 1.85 -4.95
N ALA A 462 -13.43 1.27 -4.46
CA ALA A 462 -14.10 0.15 -5.13
C ALA A 462 -14.72 0.54 -6.48
N THR A 463 -15.22 1.77 -6.61
CA THR A 463 -15.74 2.30 -7.88
C THR A 463 -14.63 2.49 -8.90
N GLU A 464 -13.54 3.17 -8.54
CA GLU A 464 -12.44 3.41 -9.47
C GLU A 464 -11.68 2.12 -9.82
N ALA A 465 -11.63 1.13 -8.91
CA ALA A 465 -11.22 -0.25 -9.23
C ALA A 465 -12.06 -0.84 -10.39
N THR A 466 -13.38 -0.81 -10.21
CA THR A 466 -14.34 -1.33 -11.19
C THR A 466 -14.23 -0.59 -12.52
N CYS A 467 -14.13 0.74 -12.49
CA CYS A 467 -13.99 1.56 -13.69
C CYS A 467 -12.67 1.35 -14.42
N LEU A 468 -11.55 1.17 -13.70
CA LEU A 468 -10.25 0.84 -14.27
C LEU A 468 -10.31 -0.52 -14.98
N ILE A 469 -10.79 -1.57 -14.29
CA ILE A 469 -10.85 -2.94 -14.83
C ILE A 469 -11.79 -3.02 -16.05
N LEU A 470 -12.91 -2.29 -16.05
CA LEU A 470 -13.83 -2.19 -17.19
C LEU A 470 -13.31 -1.32 -18.34
N SER A 471 -12.23 -0.55 -18.15
CA SER A 471 -11.59 0.26 -19.19
C SER A 471 -10.46 -0.45 -19.93
N VAL A 472 -10.12 -1.68 -19.53
CA VAL A 472 -9.07 -2.51 -20.14
C VAL A 472 -9.72 -3.63 -20.96
N ASP A 473 -9.92 -3.37 -22.24
CA ASP A 473 -10.48 -4.31 -23.23
C ASP A 473 -9.42 -5.10 -24.00
N GLU A 474 -8.15 -4.68 -24.00
CA GLU A 474 -7.02 -5.47 -24.47
C GLU A 474 -5.98 -5.69 -23.35
N THR A 475 -5.27 -6.81 -23.38
CA THR A 475 -4.07 -7.02 -22.56
C THR A 475 -2.98 -7.71 -23.39
N ILE A 476 -1.87 -7.00 -23.59
CA ILE A 476 -0.70 -7.45 -24.37
C ILE A 476 0.40 -7.87 -23.39
N LYS A 477 0.84 -9.13 -23.43
CA LYS A 477 1.91 -9.63 -22.56
C LYS A 477 3.18 -9.95 -23.36
N ASN A 478 4.02 -8.94 -23.53
CA ASN A 478 5.38 -9.11 -24.06
C ASN A 478 6.21 -9.98 -23.11
N GLN A 479 6.44 -11.24 -23.47
CA GLN A 479 7.43 -12.07 -22.78
C GLN A 479 8.83 -11.49 -23.01
N LYS A 480 9.70 -11.56 -21.99
CA LYS A 480 11.13 -11.42 -22.25
C LYS A 480 11.57 -12.62 -23.08
N SER A 481 12.15 -12.37 -24.25
CA SER A 481 12.93 -13.39 -24.93
C SER A 481 13.98 -13.94 -23.96
N ALA A 482 14.11 -15.26 -23.88
CA ALA A 482 15.31 -15.86 -23.31
C ALA A 482 16.53 -15.27 -24.04
N ASP A 483 17.59 -14.92 -23.30
CA ASP A 483 18.76 -14.30 -23.91
C ASP A 483 19.33 -15.22 -25.00
N PRO A 484 19.45 -14.75 -26.26
CA PRO A 484 20.01 -15.56 -27.32
C PRO A 484 21.47 -15.88 -26.96
N ALA A 485 21.81 -17.17 -26.99
CA ALA A 485 23.16 -17.63 -26.68
C ALA A 485 24.20 -16.90 -27.55
N GLN A 486 25.34 -16.55 -26.95
CA GLN A 486 26.29 -15.60 -27.50
C GLN A 486 26.74 -15.95 -28.92
N MET A 487 26.53 -15.02 -29.86
CA MET A 487 27.31 -14.92 -31.10
C MET A 487 28.07 -13.59 -31.12
N PRO A 488 29.30 -13.52 -31.68
CA PRO A 488 30.26 -12.49 -31.28
C PRO A 488 30.24 -11.23 -32.17
N GLY A 489 30.20 -10.06 -31.51
CA GLY A 489 30.95 -8.88 -31.96
C GLY A 489 30.38 -8.03 -33.11
N GLY A 490 29.62 -6.98 -32.77
CA GLY A 490 29.34 -5.85 -33.66
C GLY A 490 29.13 -4.56 -32.85
N ARG A 491 29.99 -3.56 -33.02
CA ARG A 491 29.88 -2.26 -32.29
C ARG A 491 29.06 -1.25 -33.10
N GLY A 492 28.15 -0.56 -32.42
CA GLY A 492 27.49 0.66 -32.91
C GLY A 492 26.83 1.42 -31.75
N MET A 493 27.14 2.71 -31.60
CA MET A 493 26.56 3.59 -30.58
C MET A 493 25.59 4.58 -31.23
N GLY A 494 24.47 4.91 -30.58
CA GLY A 494 23.61 6.02 -31.01
C GLY A 494 22.12 5.88 -30.66
N ARG A 495 21.64 6.75 -29.77
CA ARG A 495 20.23 7.16 -29.54
C ARG A 495 20.29 8.67 -29.20
N PRO A 496 19.22 9.49 -29.36
CA PRO A 496 17.79 9.16 -29.38
C PRO A 496 17.00 9.69 -30.62
N ILE A 497 15.67 9.84 -30.48
CA ILE A 497 14.64 10.03 -31.53
C ILE A 497 13.62 11.13 -31.09
N ASN A 498 12.80 11.65 -32.03
CA ASN A 498 11.49 12.40 -31.94
C ASN A 498 11.53 13.71 -32.77
N TRP A 499 10.47 14.31 -33.34
CA TRP A 499 9.05 14.01 -33.69
C TRP A 499 8.53 15.18 -34.60
N TYR A 500 7.45 15.16 -35.40
CA TYR A 500 6.12 14.50 -35.26
C TYR A 500 5.49 13.98 -36.60
N GLY A 501 4.40 14.56 -37.16
CA GLY A 501 3.68 14.07 -38.37
C GLY A 501 2.69 15.03 -39.07
N VAL A 502 2.06 14.57 -40.16
CA VAL A 502 1.23 15.35 -41.13
C VAL A 502 -0.28 15.03 -40.99
N ASP A 503 -1.13 15.92 -41.52
CA ASP A 503 -2.59 15.80 -41.50
C ASP A 503 -3.15 15.04 -42.73
N ILE A 504 -4.12 14.15 -42.53
CA ILE A 504 -4.47 13.06 -43.47
C ILE A 504 -5.85 13.28 -44.10
N GLY A 505 -6.16 14.53 -44.47
CA GLY A 505 -7.52 14.96 -44.78
C GLY A 505 -7.94 14.98 -46.26
N LYS A 506 -7.05 15.41 -47.19
CA LYS A 506 -7.45 15.82 -48.55
C LYS A 506 -6.47 15.58 -49.70
N GLU A 507 -5.26 15.06 -49.45
CA GLU A 507 -4.25 14.71 -50.46
C GLU A 507 -3.88 15.81 -51.49
N ASP A 508 -3.96 17.10 -51.12
CA ASP A 508 -3.46 18.20 -51.96
C ASP A 508 -2.93 19.37 -51.10
N ILE A 509 -1.92 20.10 -51.60
CA ILE A 509 -1.24 21.17 -50.84
C ILE A 509 -1.96 22.51 -51.05
N SER A 510 -2.48 23.08 -49.96
CA SER A 510 -3.16 24.38 -49.96
C SER A 510 -2.83 25.21 -48.70
N ASP A 511 -2.94 26.54 -48.80
CA ASP A 511 -2.59 27.47 -47.73
C ASP A 511 -3.71 27.54 -46.65
N ASN A 512 -3.33 27.60 -45.38
CA ASN A 512 -4.26 27.47 -44.25
C ASN A 512 -4.95 28.78 -43.84
N TYR A 513 -4.58 29.92 -44.47
CA TYR A 513 -5.07 31.25 -44.05
C TYR A 513 -6.60 31.42 -44.14
N GLU A 514 -7.27 30.78 -45.10
CA GLU A 514 -8.73 30.88 -45.28
C GLU A 514 -9.53 29.99 -44.31
N ALA A 515 -8.89 29.02 -43.65
CA ALA A 515 -9.58 28.04 -42.81
C ALA A 515 -9.88 28.55 -41.37
N CYS A 516 -9.16 29.57 -40.89
CA CYS A 516 -9.31 30.17 -39.56
C CYS A 516 -9.31 29.21 -38.34
N VAL A 517 -8.79 27.99 -38.49
CA VAL A 517 -8.52 27.05 -37.38
C VAL A 517 -7.04 27.17 -37.01
N TRP A 518 -6.76 27.83 -35.89
CA TRP A 518 -5.40 28.26 -35.53
C TRP A 518 -4.69 27.29 -34.56
N GLU A 519 -3.70 26.55 -35.08
CA GLU A 519 -2.65 25.89 -34.27
C GLU A 519 -1.25 26.32 -34.75
N PRO A 520 -0.20 26.30 -33.90
CA PRO A 520 1.11 26.85 -34.25
C PRO A 520 1.87 26.03 -35.31
N ALA A 521 2.19 26.67 -36.44
CA ALA A 521 2.76 26.04 -37.64
C ALA A 521 4.03 25.19 -37.43
N ILE A 522 4.88 25.52 -36.45
CA ILE A 522 6.12 24.78 -36.10
C ILE A 522 5.86 23.28 -35.88
N ILE A 523 4.70 22.91 -35.35
CA ILE A 523 4.39 21.53 -34.95
C ILE A 523 4.13 20.62 -36.17
N LYS A 524 3.55 21.16 -37.26
CA LYS A 524 3.31 20.41 -38.51
C LYS A 524 4.55 20.37 -39.45
N VAL A 525 5.55 21.23 -39.23
CA VAL A 525 6.76 21.28 -40.08
C VAL A 525 7.77 20.19 -39.75
N ASN A 526 8.11 19.97 -38.46
CA ASN A 526 9.15 19.02 -37.98
C ASN A 526 8.84 17.52 -38.20
N ALA A 527 7.96 17.22 -39.15
CA ALA A 527 6.86 16.31 -38.94
C ALA A 527 6.38 15.76 -40.29
N LEU A 528 6.15 16.65 -41.25
CA LEU A 528 6.39 16.39 -42.67
C LEU A 528 7.78 15.77 -42.87
N THR A 529 8.84 16.43 -42.38
CA THR A 529 10.24 16.03 -42.60
C THR A 529 10.52 14.60 -42.13
N ALA A 530 10.16 14.26 -40.89
CA ALA A 530 10.45 12.95 -40.30
C ALA A 530 9.75 11.79 -41.03
N ALA A 531 8.53 12.01 -41.53
CA ALA A 531 7.81 11.02 -42.34
C ALA A 531 8.43 10.85 -43.73
N THR A 532 8.81 11.96 -44.37
CA THR A 532 9.48 11.95 -45.69
C THR A 532 10.83 11.24 -45.62
N GLU A 533 11.68 11.57 -44.63
CA GLU A 533 13.00 10.95 -44.46
C GLU A 533 12.91 9.43 -44.23
N ALA A 534 11.97 8.98 -43.38
CA ALA A 534 11.74 7.55 -43.16
C ALA A 534 11.28 6.83 -44.44
N THR A 535 10.43 7.46 -45.24
CA THR A 535 9.95 6.90 -46.52
C THR A 535 11.08 6.83 -47.55
N CYS A 536 11.89 7.88 -47.68
CA CYS A 536 13.08 7.88 -48.54
C CYS A 536 14.09 6.80 -48.13
N LEU A 537 14.30 6.58 -46.82
CA LEU A 537 15.16 5.50 -46.32
C LEU A 537 14.64 4.12 -46.74
N ILE A 538 13.35 3.84 -46.55
CA ILE A 538 12.71 2.58 -46.94
C ILE A 538 12.83 2.33 -48.45
N LEU A 539 12.63 3.37 -49.27
CA LEU A 539 12.77 3.28 -50.74
C LEU A 539 14.23 3.08 -51.17
N SER A 540 15.19 3.72 -50.51
CA SER A 540 16.62 3.59 -50.87
C SER A 540 17.21 2.19 -50.62
N VAL A 541 16.63 1.43 -49.69
CA VAL A 541 16.97 0.01 -49.48
C VAL A 541 16.52 -0.85 -50.67
N ASP A 542 15.35 -0.57 -51.26
CA ASP A 542 14.84 -1.33 -52.41
C ASP A 542 15.61 -0.99 -53.71
N GLU A 543 16.07 0.26 -53.87
CA GLU A 543 16.98 0.62 -54.98
C GLU A 543 18.38 0.01 -54.84
N THR A 544 18.96 -0.04 -53.64
CA THR A 544 20.27 -0.69 -53.45
C THR A 544 20.22 -2.21 -53.63
N ILE A 545 19.10 -2.86 -53.29
CA ILE A 545 18.86 -4.29 -53.58
C ILE A 545 18.65 -4.54 -55.09
N LYS A 546 18.08 -3.59 -55.83
CA LYS A 546 17.91 -3.69 -57.30
C LYS A 546 19.21 -3.43 -58.06
N ASN A 547 19.96 -2.39 -57.69
CA ASN A 547 21.19 -2.00 -58.39
C ASN A 547 22.35 -3.00 -58.24
N GLN A 548 22.29 -3.93 -57.28
CA GLN A 548 23.21 -5.09 -57.22
C GLN A 548 22.89 -6.22 -58.21
N LYS A 549 21.78 -6.16 -58.98
CA LYS A 549 21.35 -7.22 -59.90
C LYS A 549 21.44 -6.89 -61.39
N SER A 550 21.94 -5.71 -61.74
CA SER A 550 21.91 -5.17 -63.12
C SER A 550 23.30 -4.81 -63.68
N ALA A 551 24.37 -5.43 -63.19
CA ALA A 551 25.76 -5.08 -63.50
C ALA A 551 26.60 -6.27 -64.02
N ASP A 552 26.15 -6.88 -65.13
CA ASP A 552 26.96 -7.74 -66.02
C ASP A 552 26.28 -7.66 -67.41
N PRO A 553 27.01 -7.53 -68.54
CA PRO A 553 27.74 -8.69 -69.05
C PRO A 553 29.11 -8.43 -69.71
N ALA A 554 29.94 -9.48 -69.67
CA ALA A 554 30.87 -9.92 -70.72
C ALA A 554 32.16 -9.11 -71.00
N GLN A 555 33.30 -9.67 -70.56
CA GLN A 555 34.33 -10.17 -71.49
C GLN A 555 35.31 -11.16 -70.80
N MET A 556 35.47 -12.35 -71.40
CA MET A 556 36.69 -13.17 -71.28
C MET A 556 37.74 -12.64 -72.29
N PRO A 557 39.08 -12.86 -72.14
CA PRO A 557 39.67 -14.10 -71.63
C PRO A 557 41.01 -14.05 -70.86
N GLY A 558 41.32 -15.19 -70.20
CA GLY A 558 42.69 -15.73 -70.11
C GLY A 558 43.52 -15.34 -68.88
N GLY A 559 44.20 -16.34 -68.29
CA GLY A 559 45.13 -16.14 -67.16
C GLY A 559 45.53 -17.47 -66.52
N ARG A 560 46.72 -18.00 -66.84
CA ARG A 560 47.18 -19.33 -66.40
C ARG A 560 47.43 -19.39 -64.90
N GLY A 561 46.91 -20.42 -64.23
CA GLY A 561 47.24 -20.76 -62.83
C GLY A 561 47.67 -22.22 -62.68
N MET A 562 48.92 -22.53 -63.05
CA MET A 562 49.56 -23.81 -62.72
C MET A 562 50.17 -23.77 -61.31
N GLY A 563 50.21 -24.92 -60.64
CA GLY A 563 51.21 -25.20 -59.60
C GLY A 563 50.79 -24.96 -58.14
N ARG A 564 50.60 -26.06 -57.41
CA ARG A 564 51.20 -26.25 -56.08
C ARG A 564 52.69 -26.62 -56.26
N PRO A 565 53.54 -26.74 -55.21
CA PRO A 565 53.31 -26.53 -53.78
C PRO A 565 54.38 -25.65 -53.08
N MET A 566 54.13 -25.24 -51.84
CA MET A 566 54.76 -25.85 -50.63
C MET A 566 53.82 -25.65 -49.44
#